data_AF-A0A351KAU6-F1
#
_entry.id   AF-A0A351KAU6-F1
#
_cell.length_a   1.000
_cell.length_b   1.000
_cell.length_c   1.000
_cell.angle_alpha   90.00
_cell.angle_beta   90.00
_cell.angle_gamma   90.00
#
_symmetry.space_group_name_H-M   'P 1'
#
loop_
_entity.id
_entity.type
_entity.pdbx_description
1 polymer ?
#
loop_
_entity_poly.entity_id
_entity_poly.type
_entity_poly.pdbx_seq_one_letter_code
_entity_poly.pdbx_strand_id
1 'polypeptide(L)'
;VAIVDISDGFDFPERPQRIDTGCREDLLRLDGRSVPVRITGSTPDAFARRPLAVTACGPTLELSEGEHRIVATAGADSMYDLDRLVLTSASSVIAPTHAGMPSLRVQKLDRTEILLEVEGATSPYWLILGQSLSAGWQLRDDAGLDHGPPRLVDGFANGWLVAPDDAARTSFRLVWAPQRTVWIGLWASVMAALACLLVAIRGRRDSGPLAPGAPVFEDPRRSRRVVPDGRAVALGLFVATFSVVNLPSWHIAGPVIGLLMTLALRGSIPRRTMPVLAVLAMGS
;
A
#
# COMPACT_ATOMS: atom_id res chain seq x y z
N VAL A 1 0.94 34.68 26.82
CA VAL A 1 0.51 35.58 27.91
C VAL A 1 1.73 36.40 28.31
N ALA A 2 1.70 37.72 28.16
CA ALA A 2 2.77 38.58 28.67
C ALA A 2 2.52 38.82 30.15
N ILE A 3 3.52 38.55 30.99
CA ILE A 3 3.51 38.88 32.41
C ILE A 3 4.28 40.18 32.54
N VAL A 4 3.61 41.20 33.08
CA VAL A 4 4.22 42.49 33.44
C VAL A 4 4.24 42.54 34.95
N ASP A 5 5.44 42.66 35.52
CA ASP A 5 5.66 42.67 36.96
C ASP A 5 6.21 44.04 37.39
N ILE A 6 5.84 44.50 38.58
CA ILE A 6 6.34 45.73 39.20
C ILE A 6 7.05 45.31 40.48
N SER A 7 8.35 45.59 40.59
CA SER A 7 9.14 45.37 41.80
C SER A 7 9.82 46.66 42.24
N ASP A 8 10.01 46.81 43.55
CA ASP A 8 10.50 48.02 44.23
C ASP A 8 12.01 47.97 44.56
N GLY A 9 12.82 47.30 43.73
CA GLY A 9 14.28 47.40 43.88
C GLY A 9 15.14 46.22 43.46
N PHE A 10 14.63 45.24 42.71
CA PHE A 10 15.47 44.20 42.11
C PHE A 10 15.74 44.51 40.63
N ASP A 11 16.95 45.00 40.33
CA ASP A 11 17.45 45.02 38.96
C ASP A 11 17.72 43.58 38.53
N PHE A 12 16.82 43.02 37.73
CA PHE A 12 17.11 41.77 37.03
C PHE A 12 18.12 42.08 35.93
N PRO A 13 19.26 41.36 35.86
CA PRO A 13 20.19 41.52 34.75
C PRO A 13 19.42 41.32 33.44
N GLU A 14 19.71 42.19 32.47
CA GLU A 14 19.08 42.12 31.16
C GLU A 14 19.27 40.71 30.59
N ARG A 15 18.17 40.05 30.26
CA ARG A 15 18.23 38.66 29.77
C ARG A 15 19.05 38.64 28.49
N PRO A 16 20.03 37.73 28.36
CA PRO A 16 20.79 37.61 27.14
C PRO A 16 19.83 37.29 25.99
N GLN A 17 19.95 38.03 24.88
CA GLN A 17 19.09 37.82 23.71
C GLN A 17 19.42 36.52 22.97
N ARG A 18 20.61 35.97 23.19
CA ARG A 18 21.09 34.73 22.60
C ARG A 18 21.53 33.75 23.66
N ILE A 19 21.32 32.48 23.36
CA ILE A 19 21.87 31.35 24.09
C ILE A 19 23.13 30.92 23.38
N ASP A 20 24.18 30.75 24.15
CA ASP A 20 25.42 30.11 23.75
C ASP A 20 25.98 29.41 24.99
N THR A 21 25.91 28.09 25.01
CA THR A 21 26.31 27.33 26.19
C THR A 21 27.83 27.17 26.32
N GLY A 22 28.60 27.60 25.31
CA GLY A 22 29.93 27.06 25.10
C GLY A 22 29.88 25.53 24.95
N CYS A 23 31.03 24.88 25.05
CA CYS A 23 31.13 23.43 24.98
C CYS A 23 30.74 22.81 26.33
N ARG A 24 29.67 22.03 26.30
CA ARG A 24 29.15 21.29 27.45
C ARG A 24 29.35 19.80 27.26
N GLU A 25 29.69 19.10 28.34
CA GLU A 25 30.05 17.68 28.35
C GLU A 25 28.99 16.79 29.01
N ASP A 26 27.88 17.37 29.44
CA ASP A 26 26.85 16.71 30.24
C ASP A 26 25.61 16.29 29.44
N LEU A 27 25.58 16.57 28.13
CA LEU A 27 24.40 16.33 27.28
C LEU A 27 24.40 14.99 26.54
N LEU A 28 25.57 14.51 26.15
CA LEU A 28 25.71 13.31 25.33
C LEU A 28 26.92 12.49 25.79
N ARG A 29 26.73 11.17 25.93
CA ARG A 29 27.80 10.23 26.23
C ARG A 29 27.86 9.14 25.19
N LEU A 30 29.06 8.79 24.77
CA LEU A 30 29.39 7.65 23.91
C LEU A 30 30.26 6.70 24.72
N ASP A 31 29.80 5.47 24.93
CA ASP A 31 30.48 4.44 25.73
C ASP A 31 30.93 4.94 27.11
N GLY A 32 30.07 5.76 27.72
CA GLY A 32 30.32 6.38 29.02
C GLY A 32 31.23 7.62 28.99
N ARG A 33 31.86 7.95 27.87
CA ARG A 33 32.66 9.17 27.70
C ARG A 33 31.82 10.32 27.18
N SER A 34 32.02 11.51 27.72
CA SER A 34 31.31 12.70 27.27
C SER A 34 31.67 13.08 25.83
N VAL A 35 30.64 13.46 25.07
CA VAL A 35 30.77 14.05 23.74
C VAL A 35 30.44 15.54 23.88
N PRO A 36 31.45 16.43 23.85
CA PRO A 36 31.22 17.85 24.07
C PRO A 36 30.42 18.49 22.93
N VAL A 37 29.32 19.15 23.26
CA VAL A 37 28.45 19.86 22.30
C VAL A 37 28.20 21.30 22.73
N ARG A 38 27.95 22.17 21.75
CA ARG A 38 27.57 23.56 21.96
C ARG A 38 26.16 23.79 21.44
N ILE A 39 25.34 24.45 22.24
CA ILE A 39 23.99 24.85 21.87
C ILE A 39 24.00 26.35 21.63
N THR A 40 23.52 26.77 20.46
CA THR A 40 23.36 28.16 20.08
C THR A 40 21.96 28.45 19.54
N GLY A 41 21.46 29.66 19.81
CA GLY A 41 20.17 30.11 19.27
C GLY A 41 19.65 31.36 19.96
N SER A 42 18.39 31.73 19.68
CA SER A 42 17.76 32.88 20.33
C SER A 42 17.04 32.47 21.61
N THR A 43 17.08 33.33 22.62
CA THR A 43 16.32 33.11 23.86
C THR A 43 14.81 33.01 23.59
N PRO A 44 14.19 33.85 22.73
CA PRO A 44 12.78 33.69 22.35
C PRO A 44 12.45 32.32 21.74
N ASP A 45 13.30 31.78 20.86
CA ASP A 45 13.08 30.47 20.26
C ASP A 45 13.13 29.35 21.30
N ALA A 46 14.07 29.43 22.25
CA ALA A 46 14.15 28.47 23.35
C ALA A 46 12.90 28.48 24.24
N PHE A 47 12.39 29.67 24.60
CA PHE A 47 11.13 29.79 25.35
C PHE A 47 9.92 29.30 24.56
N ALA A 48 9.94 29.45 23.24
CA ALA A 48 8.91 28.93 22.34
C ALA A 48 9.06 27.43 22.02
N ARG A 49 10.04 26.73 22.64
CA ARG A 49 10.42 25.33 22.35
C ARG A 49 10.67 25.07 20.86
N ARG A 50 11.27 26.04 20.17
CA ARG A 50 11.74 25.87 18.80
C ARG A 50 13.13 25.23 18.80
N PRO A 51 13.51 24.52 17.72
CA PRO A 51 14.82 23.92 17.61
C PRO A 51 15.96 24.94 17.78
N LEU A 52 16.95 24.59 18.60
CA LEU A 52 18.22 25.31 18.72
C LEU A 52 19.30 24.56 17.94
N ALA A 53 20.34 25.28 17.50
CA ALA A 53 21.45 24.66 16.80
C ALA A 53 22.37 23.92 17.77
N VAL A 54 22.68 22.67 17.48
CA VAL A 54 23.62 21.83 18.24
C VAL A 54 24.82 21.53 17.35
N THR A 55 26.02 21.86 17.82
CA THR A 55 27.27 21.55 17.11
C THR A 55 28.21 20.77 18.02
N ALA A 56 28.91 19.78 17.47
CA ALA A 56 29.98 19.11 18.19
C ALA A 56 31.16 20.09 18.38
N CYS A 57 31.77 20.08 19.56
CA CYS A 57 32.95 20.89 19.85
C CYS A 57 34.27 20.18 19.61
N GLY A 58 34.24 18.84 19.58
CA GLY A 58 35.43 17.99 19.49
C GLY A 58 35.78 17.53 18.07
N PRO A 59 36.82 16.70 17.94
CA PRO A 59 37.12 16.02 16.68
C PRO A 59 35.99 15.07 16.28
N THR A 60 36.04 14.58 15.04
CA THR A 60 35.15 13.53 14.55
C THR A 60 35.19 12.32 15.47
N LEU A 61 34.03 11.71 15.72
CA LEU A 61 33.93 10.51 16.54
C LEU A 61 34.54 9.32 15.79
N GLU A 62 35.55 8.69 16.39
CA GLU A 62 36.13 7.45 15.93
C GLU A 62 35.41 6.27 16.61
N LEU A 63 34.70 5.46 15.82
CA LEU A 63 33.98 4.29 16.29
C LEU A 63 34.61 3.04 15.68
N SER A 64 34.97 2.07 16.52
CA SER A 64 35.48 0.78 16.08
C SER A 64 34.35 -0.10 15.54
N GLU A 65 34.69 -1.22 14.91
CA GLU A 65 33.70 -2.25 14.64
C GLU A 65 33.15 -2.80 15.97
N GLY A 66 31.83 -2.91 16.08
CA GLY A 66 31.16 -3.47 17.24
C GLY A 66 29.96 -2.64 17.71
N GLU A 67 29.49 -2.99 18.91
CA GLU A 67 28.40 -2.29 19.57
C GLU A 67 28.92 -1.05 20.30
N HIS A 68 28.25 0.09 20.09
CA HIS A 68 28.53 1.35 20.77
C HIS A 68 27.24 1.89 21.41
N ARG A 69 27.36 2.44 22.61
CA ARG A 69 26.21 2.97 23.36
C ARG A 69 26.25 4.47 23.42
N ILE A 70 25.25 5.11 22.80
CA ILE A 70 25.04 6.55 22.89
C ILE A 70 23.89 6.83 23.85
N VAL A 71 24.11 7.73 24.80
CA VAL A 71 23.14 8.13 25.82
C VAL A 71 23.03 9.64 25.85
N ALA A 72 21.83 10.16 25.59
CA ALA A 72 21.50 11.55 25.86
C ALA A 72 21.04 11.70 27.32
N THR A 73 21.49 12.76 27.98
CA THR A 73 21.01 13.11 29.32
C THR A 73 19.59 13.66 29.21
N ALA A 74 18.71 13.30 30.15
CA ALA A 74 17.33 13.79 30.16
C ALA A 74 17.30 15.32 30.30
N GLY A 75 16.40 16.00 29.56
CA GLY A 75 16.27 17.46 29.63
C GLY A 75 15.89 17.99 31.01
N ALA A 76 15.27 17.17 31.86
CA ALA A 76 15.01 17.53 33.26
C ALA A 76 16.30 17.74 34.07
N ASP A 77 17.38 17.03 33.72
CA ASP A 77 18.67 17.10 34.41
C ASP A 77 19.64 18.07 33.72
N SER A 78 19.52 18.25 32.39
CA SER A 78 20.45 19.04 31.57
C SER A 78 19.89 20.39 31.09
N MET A 79 18.60 20.64 31.32
CA MET A 79 17.78 21.75 30.78
C MET A 79 17.50 21.71 29.27
N TYR A 80 18.05 20.74 28.54
CA TYR A 80 17.89 20.63 27.09
C TYR A 80 17.56 19.19 26.66
N ASP A 81 16.51 19.03 25.88
CA ASP A 81 16.17 17.75 25.24
C ASP A 81 16.81 17.67 23.84
N LEU A 82 17.62 16.64 23.61
CA LEU A 82 18.19 16.35 22.29
C LEU A 82 17.17 15.57 21.44
N ASP A 83 16.62 16.24 20.43
CA ASP A 83 15.52 15.70 19.61
C ASP A 83 15.99 14.79 18.45
N ARG A 84 17.14 15.12 17.84
CA ARG A 84 17.66 14.37 16.69
C ARG A 84 19.16 14.13 16.80
N LEU A 85 19.53 12.86 16.71
CA LEU A 85 20.91 12.42 16.52
C LEU A 85 21.08 11.94 15.07
N VAL A 86 22.09 12.46 14.37
CA VAL A 86 22.46 11.99 13.03
C VAL A 86 23.93 11.61 13.07
N LEU A 87 24.22 10.34 12.74
CA LEU A 87 25.58 9.84 12.57
C LEU A 87 25.87 9.79 11.07
N THR A 88 26.90 10.52 10.63
CA THR A 88 27.35 10.52 9.24
C THR A 88 28.83 10.15 9.18
N SER A 89 29.22 9.37 8.18
CA SER A 89 30.63 9.10 7.89
C SER A 89 31.22 10.20 7.00
N ALA A 90 32.52 10.46 7.16
CA ALA A 90 33.24 11.48 6.39
C ALA A 90 33.16 11.27 4.85
N SER A 91 33.03 10.02 4.40
CA SER A 91 32.85 9.68 2.98
C SER A 91 31.44 9.94 2.43
N SER A 92 30.49 10.38 3.27
CA SER A 92 29.08 10.54 2.90
C SER A 92 28.68 11.99 2.64
N VAL A 93 29.62 12.84 2.18
CA VAL A 93 29.23 14.13 1.60
C VAL A 93 28.45 13.85 0.31
N ILE A 94 27.16 13.60 0.46
CA ILE A 94 26.19 13.60 -0.64
C ILE A 94 26.03 15.08 -0.97
N ALA A 95 26.88 15.58 -1.88
CA ALA A 95 26.64 16.88 -2.47
C ALA A 95 25.23 16.84 -3.09
N PRO A 96 24.32 17.76 -2.75
CA PRO A 96 23.02 17.82 -3.41
C PRO A 96 23.29 18.07 -4.88
N THR A 97 23.13 17.03 -5.69
CA THR A 97 23.32 17.07 -7.13
C THR A 97 22.07 17.74 -7.72
N HIS A 98 21.97 19.05 -7.53
CA HIS A 98 20.92 19.86 -8.16
C HIS A 98 21.25 20.19 -9.62
N ALA A 99 22.50 20.00 -10.04
CA ALA A 99 22.91 20.20 -11.42
C ALA A 99 22.45 19.02 -12.28
N GLY A 100 21.46 19.26 -13.15
CA GLY A 100 21.00 18.29 -14.16
C GLY A 100 19.71 17.55 -13.82
N MET A 101 18.90 18.04 -12.86
CA MET A 101 17.56 17.45 -12.67
C MET A 101 16.70 17.67 -13.93
N PRO A 102 16.09 16.60 -14.47
CA PRO A 102 15.20 16.74 -15.61
C PRO A 102 13.92 17.48 -15.21
N SER A 103 13.35 18.23 -16.14
CA SER A 103 12.03 18.84 -15.94
C SER A 103 10.95 17.80 -16.20
N LEU A 104 9.85 17.86 -15.44
CA LEU A 104 8.69 16.99 -15.59
C LEU A 104 7.46 17.85 -15.87
N ARG A 105 6.72 17.53 -16.93
CA ARG A 105 5.45 18.15 -17.27
C ARG A 105 4.35 17.08 -17.32
N VAL A 106 3.27 17.31 -16.58
CA VAL A 106 2.08 16.44 -16.62
C VAL A 106 1.13 16.99 -17.68
N GLN A 107 0.89 16.19 -18.71
CA GLN A 107 -0.05 16.53 -19.79
C GLN A 107 -1.49 16.16 -19.43
N LYS A 108 -1.68 15.02 -18.75
CA LYS A 108 -2.99 14.49 -18.37
C LYS A 108 -2.90 13.75 -17.05
N LEU A 109 -3.88 13.93 -16.17
CA LEU A 109 -3.95 13.27 -14.88
C LEU A 109 -5.36 12.74 -14.62
N ASP A 110 -5.59 11.46 -14.92
CA ASP A 110 -6.82 10.75 -14.63
C ASP A 110 -6.63 9.69 -13.55
N ARG A 111 -7.73 9.06 -13.14
CA ARG A 111 -7.72 7.98 -12.14
C ARG A 111 -7.01 6.71 -12.61
N THR A 112 -7.01 6.44 -13.92
CA THR A 112 -6.48 5.20 -14.51
C THR A 112 -5.43 5.43 -15.58
N GLU A 113 -5.12 6.69 -15.89
CA GLU A 113 -4.15 7.07 -16.90
C GLU A 113 -3.47 8.38 -16.49
N ILE A 114 -2.15 8.46 -16.59
CA ILE A 114 -1.39 9.69 -16.41
C ILE A 114 -0.45 9.82 -17.61
N LEU A 115 -0.51 10.96 -18.29
CA LEU A 115 0.40 11.30 -19.38
C LEU A 115 1.37 12.35 -18.88
N LEU A 116 2.66 12.06 -18.99
CA LEU A 116 3.72 12.92 -18.52
C LEU A 116 4.87 12.96 -19.51
N GLU A 117 5.70 13.98 -19.36
CA GLU A 117 6.76 14.30 -20.30
C GLU A 117 7.96 14.76 -19.50
N VAL A 118 9.12 14.18 -19.81
CA VAL A 118 10.39 14.47 -19.14
C VAL A 118 11.34 15.09 -20.14
N GLU A 119 11.97 16.22 -19.80
CA GLU A 119 12.94 16.90 -20.65
C GLU A 119 14.27 17.13 -19.94
N GLY A 120 15.35 17.17 -20.72
CA GLY A 120 16.67 17.52 -20.21
C GLY A 120 17.31 16.46 -19.30
N ALA A 121 16.86 15.20 -19.40
CA ALA A 121 17.49 14.09 -18.71
C ALA A 121 18.80 13.69 -19.41
N THR A 122 19.94 13.91 -18.75
CA THR A 122 21.28 13.57 -19.27
C THR A 122 21.93 12.38 -18.56
N SER A 123 21.29 11.88 -17.50
CA SER A 123 21.71 10.70 -16.73
C SER A 123 20.48 9.93 -16.23
N PRO A 124 20.62 8.66 -15.80
CA PRO A 124 19.50 7.88 -15.27
C PRO A 124 18.79 8.58 -14.13
N TYR A 125 17.46 8.56 -14.15
CA TYR A 125 16.62 9.26 -13.19
C TYR A 125 15.50 8.37 -12.67
N TRP A 126 15.03 8.68 -11.47
CA TRP A 126 13.85 8.04 -10.89
C TRP A 126 12.60 8.83 -11.25
N LEU A 127 11.69 8.21 -11.98
CA LEU A 127 10.33 8.71 -12.15
C LEU A 127 9.48 8.18 -10.98
N ILE A 128 9.00 9.09 -10.13
CA ILE A 128 8.30 8.74 -8.90
C ILE A 128 6.83 9.17 -9.01
N LEU A 129 5.92 8.22 -8.80
CA LEU A 129 4.52 8.47 -8.57
C LEU A 129 4.26 8.43 -7.06
N GLY A 130 3.95 9.58 -6.47
CA GLY A 130 3.66 9.78 -5.04
C GLY A 130 2.35 9.15 -4.55
N GLN A 131 2.05 7.94 -5.01
CA GLN A 131 0.97 7.08 -4.53
C GLN A 131 1.58 5.79 -3.98
N SER A 132 0.86 5.15 -3.05
CA SER A 132 1.28 3.86 -2.46
C SER A 132 1.65 2.82 -3.52
N LEU A 133 2.72 2.08 -3.28
CA LEU A 133 3.22 1.02 -4.17
C LEU A 133 2.11 0.03 -4.55
N SER A 134 1.94 -0.19 -5.85
CA SER A 134 0.96 -1.12 -6.39
C SER A 134 1.46 -1.74 -7.68
N ALA A 135 1.37 -3.07 -7.79
CA ALA A 135 1.63 -3.79 -9.04
C ALA A 135 0.61 -3.49 -10.16
N GLY A 136 -0.45 -2.72 -9.87
CA GLY A 136 -1.45 -2.31 -10.85
C GLY A 136 -1.02 -1.18 -11.78
N TRP A 137 -0.05 -0.36 -11.39
CA TRP A 137 0.49 0.71 -12.24
C TRP A 137 1.58 0.17 -13.17
N GLN A 138 1.49 0.54 -14.46
CA GLN A 138 2.48 0.23 -15.47
C GLN A 138 2.97 1.51 -16.13
N LEU A 139 4.27 1.63 -16.37
CA LEU A 139 4.89 2.76 -17.06
C LEU A 139 5.28 2.34 -18.47
N ARG A 140 4.80 3.10 -19.47
CA ARG A 140 5.15 2.88 -20.88
C ARG A 140 5.60 4.17 -21.54
N ASP A 141 6.49 4.06 -22.52
CA ASP A 141 6.87 5.19 -23.38
C ASP A 141 6.01 5.28 -24.66
N ASP A 142 6.30 6.28 -25.50
CA ASP A 142 5.62 6.47 -26.79
C ASP A 142 5.93 5.36 -27.82
N ALA A 143 7.06 4.68 -27.70
CA ALA A 143 7.38 3.50 -28.51
C ALA A 143 6.60 2.24 -28.06
N GLY A 144 5.93 2.32 -26.91
CA GLY A 144 5.16 1.23 -26.30
C GLY A 144 6.00 0.26 -25.47
N LEU A 145 7.26 0.59 -25.19
CA LEU A 145 8.13 -0.16 -24.28
C LEU A 145 7.56 -0.10 -22.86
N ASP A 146 7.56 -1.23 -22.16
CA ASP A 146 7.18 -1.32 -20.75
C ASP A 146 8.45 -1.24 -19.89
N HIS A 147 8.48 -0.29 -18.95
CA HIS A 147 9.61 -0.08 -18.03
C HIS A 147 9.60 -1.04 -16.83
N GLY A 148 8.71 -2.04 -16.84
CA GLY A 148 8.61 -3.06 -15.82
C GLY A 148 7.79 -2.62 -14.60
N PRO A 149 7.76 -3.48 -13.56
CA PRO A 149 6.96 -3.22 -12.37
C PRO A 149 7.55 -2.06 -11.53
N PRO A 150 6.70 -1.31 -10.81
CA PRO A 150 7.18 -0.27 -9.91
C PRO A 150 8.02 -0.84 -8.77
N ARG A 151 8.98 -0.05 -8.32
CA ARG A 151 9.80 -0.29 -7.14
C ARG A 151 9.39 0.65 -6.01
N LEU A 152 9.63 0.23 -4.76
CA LEU A 152 9.38 1.08 -3.58
C LEU A 152 10.40 2.22 -3.53
N VAL A 153 9.92 3.46 -3.52
CA VAL A 153 10.74 4.66 -3.34
C VAL A 153 10.16 5.49 -2.19
N ASP A 154 11.02 6.20 -1.46
CA ASP A 154 10.63 7.06 -0.31
C ASP A 154 9.78 6.37 0.75
N GLY A 155 9.93 5.04 0.90
CA GLY A 155 9.22 4.23 1.89
C GLY A 155 7.74 3.96 1.58
N PHE A 156 7.17 4.52 0.51
CA PHE A 156 5.77 4.26 0.14
C PHE A 156 5.46 4.33 -1.36
N ALA A 157 6.21 5.11 -2.13
CA ALA A 157 5.85 5.52 -3.49
C ALA A 157 6.16 4.43 -4.54
N ASN A 158 5.48 4.53 -5.69
CA ASN A 158 5.84 3.78 -6.89
C ASN A 158 6.99 4.51 -7.60
N GLY A 159 8.04 3.80 -7.99
CA GLY A 159 9.15 4.38 -8.74
C GLY A 159 9.67 3.50 -9.86
N TRP A 160 10.14 4.14 -10.92
CA TRP A 160 10.81 3.50 -12.05
C TRP A 160 12.16 4.18 -12.29
N LEU A 161 13.21 3.37 -12.42
CA LEU A 161 14.52 3.86 -12.85
C LEU A 161 14.53 3.90 -14.38
N VAL A 162 14.62 5.10 -14.94
CA VAL A 162 14.58 5.33 -16.37
C VAL A 162 15.97 5.75 -16.84
N ALA A 163 16.48 5.09 -17.88
CA ALA A 163 17.65 5.53 -18.60
C ALA A 163 17.21 6.57 -19.64
N PRO A 164 17.88 7.74 -19.74
CA PRO A 164 17.59 8.69 -20.80
C PRO A 164 18.00 8.10 -22.16
N ASP A 165 17.17 8.35 -23.17
CA ASP A 165 17.52 8.10 -24.57
C ASP A 165 18.16 9.36 -25.17
N ASP A 166 18.65 9.28 -26.42
CA ASP A 166 19.21 10.44 -27.15
C ASP A 166 18.15 11.53 -27.46
N ALA A 167 16.89 11.30 -27.09
CA ALA A 167 15.80 12.26 -27.26
C ALA A 167 15.88 13.39 -26.22
N ALA A 168 15.74 14.64 -26.67
CA ALA A 168 15.67 15.80 -25.77
C ALA A 168 14.44 15.78 -24.83
N ARG A 169 13.44 14.98 -25.18
CA ARG A 169 12.12 14.89 -24.56
C ARG A 169 11.59 13.47 -24.69
N THR A 170 11.12 12.90 -23.60
CA THR A 170 10.51 11.57 -23.57
C THR A 170 9.12 11.66 -22.93
N SER A 171 8.09 11.24 -23.66
CA SER A 171 6.75 11.12 -23.10
C SER A 171 6.54 9.73 -22.53
N PHE A 172 5.81 9.68 -21.42
CA PHE A 172 5.40 8.46 -20.76
C PHE A 172 3.90 8.45 -20.49
N ARG A 173 3.36 7.25 -20.51
CA ARG A 173 2.00 6.92 -20.11
C ARG A 173 2.04 5.95 -18.93
N LEU A 174 1.55 6.37 -17.78
CA LEU A 174 1.20 5.46 -16.70
C LEU A 174 -0.23 4.97 -16.88
N VAL A 175 -0.45 3.66 -16.79
CA VAL A 175 -1.77 3.05 -16.92
C VAL A 175 -2.06 2.15 -15.72
N TRP A 176 -3.30 2.24 -15.21
CA TRP A 176 -3.82 1.31 -14.22
C TRP A 176 -4.35 0.04 -14.91
N ALA A 177 -3.53 -1.00 -14.97
CA ALA A 177 -3.83 -2.25 -15.67
C ALA A 177 -5.08 -3.01 -15.16
N PRO A 178 -5.39 -3.06 -13.84
CA PRO A 178 -6.54 -3.80 -13.34
C PRO A 178 -7.91 -3.31 -13.88
N GLN A 179 -7.98 -2.10 -14.44
CA GLN A 179 -9.24 -1.53 -14.95
C GLN A 179 -9.90 -2.41 -16.02
N ARG A 180 -9.11 -3.09 -16.87
CA ARG A 180 -9.66 -3.95 -17.94
C ARG A 180 -10.44 -5.14 -17.37
N THR A 181 -9.94 -5.75 -16.31
CA THR A 181 -10.60 -6.89 -15.65
C THR A 181 -11.92 -6.47 -15.01
N VAL A 182 -11.96 -5.27 -14.42
CA VAL A 182 -13.19 -4.70 -13.85
C VAL A 182 -14.26 -4.51 -14.93
N TRP A 183 -13.88 -3.97 -16.09
CA TRP A 183 -14.81 -3.80 -17.22
C TRP A 183 -15.37 -5.13 -17.73
N ILE A 184 -14.54 -6.16 -17.84
CA ILE A 184 -14.98 -7.51 -18.24
C ILE A 184 -16.00 -8.04 -17.22
N GLY A 185 -15.71 -7.92 -15.92
CA GLY A 185 -16.61 -8.35 -14.85
C GLY A 185 -17.94 -7.60 -14.86
N LEU A 186 -17.92 -6.29 -15.14
CA LEU A 186 -19.13 -5.48 -15.22
C LEU A 186 -20.00 -5.88 -16.42
N TRP A 187 -19.41 -6.07 -17.60
CA TRP A 187 -20.14 -6.56 -18.78
C TRP A 187 -20.71 -7.97 -18.58
N ALA A 188 -19.94 -8.87 -17.97
CA ALA A 188 -20.41 -10.21 -17.63
C ALA A 188 -21.63 -10.14 -16.68
N SER A 189 -21.61 -9.23 -15.71
CA SER A 189 -22.71 -9.01 -14.77
C SER A 189 -23.96 -8.47 -15.46
N VAL A 190 -23.81 -7.50 -16.37
CA VAL A 190 -24.92 -6.98 -17.19
C VAL A 190 -25.54 -8.10 -18.03
N MET A 191 -24.72 -8.91 -18.69
CA MET A 191 -25.20 -10.04 -19.49
C MET A 191 -25.93 -11.09 -18.64
N ALA A 192 -25.42 -11.39 -17.45
CA ALA A 192 -26.08 -12.29 -16.50
C ALA A 192 -27.44 -11.74 -16.04
N ALA A 193 -27.51 -10.45 -15.70
CA ALA A 193 -28.76 -9.79 -15.32
C ALA A 193 -29.80 -9.82 -16.45
N LEU A 194 -29.38 -9.56 -17.69
CA LEU A 194 -30.24 -9.67 -18.87
C LEU A 194 -30.73 -11.10 -19.11
N ALA A 195 -29.87 -12.11 -18.93
CA ALA A 195 -30.27 -13.51 -19.04
C ALA A 195 -31.30 -13.89 -17.96
N CYS A 196 -31.09 -13.47 -16.71
CA CYS A 196 -32.05 -13.67 -15.63
C CYS A 196 -33.39 -12.98 -15.92
N LEU A 197 -33.36 -11.74 -16.42
CA LEU A 197 -34.55 -10.99 -16.81
C LEU A 197 -35.30 -11.69 -17.96
N LEU A 198 -34.58 -12.19 -18.96
CA LEU A 198 -35.15 -12.94 -20.07
C LEU A 198 -35.85 -14.22 -19.62
N VAL A 199 -35.25 -14.95 -18.66
CA VAL A 199 -35.86 -16.14 -18.05
C VAL A 199 -37.11 -15.76 -17.25
N ALA A 200 -37.07 -14.66 -16.50
CA ALA A 200 -38.21 -14.17 -15.73
C ALA A 200 -39.38 -13.75 -16.65
N ILE A 201 -39.10 -12.98 -17.71
CA ILE A 201 -40.12 -12.48 -18.66
C ILE A 201 -40.70 -13.62 -19.50
N ARG A 202 -39.87 -14.57 -19.97
CA ARG A 202 -40.39 -15.72 -20.72
C ARG A 202 -41.33 -16.59 -19.88
N GLY A 203 -41.19 -16.53 -18.55
CA GLY A 203 -41.94 -17.33 -17.62
C GLY A 203 -41.71 -18.83 -17.81
N ARG A 204 -42.09 -19.63 -16.81
CA ARG A 204 -42.46 -21.02 -17.11
C ARG A 204 -43.84 -20.94 -17.78
N ARG A 205 -44.03 -21.65 -18.89
CA ARG A 205 -45.39 -21.96 -19.35
C ARG A 205 -46.14 -22.57 -18.18
N ASP A 206 -47.29 -21.99 -17.83
CA ASP A 206 -48.17 -22.54 -16.81
C ASP A 206 -48.38 -24.02 -17.10
N SER A 207 -47.94 -24.86 -16.16
CA SER A 207 -47.89 -26.32 -16.34
C SER A 207 -49.28 -26.96 -16.16
N GLY A 208 -50.34 -26.18 -16.38
CA GLY A 208 -51.73 -26.55 -16.07
C GLY A 208 -52.09 -26.36 -14.58
N PRO A 209 -53.37 -26.61 -14.23
CA PRO A 209 -53.84 -26.52 -12.85
C PRO A 209 -53.03 -27.44 -11.93
N LEU A 210 -52.51 -26.88 -10.83
CA LEU A 210 -51.91 -27.66 -9.74
C LEU A 210 -53.03 -28.48 -9.07
N ALA A 211 -53.14 -29.77 -9.41
CA ALA A 211 -53.84 -30.70 -8.53
C ALA A 211 -52.99 -30.82 -7.25
N PRO A 212 -53.52 -30.48 -6.06
CA PRO A 212 -52.78 -30.65 -4.82
C PRO A 212 -52.43 -32.13 -4.67
N GLY A 213 -51.15 -32.48 -4.89
CA GLY A 213 -50.65 -33.81 -4.58
C GLY A 213 -50.76 -34.04 -3.07
N ALA A 214 -51.15 -35.24 -2.66
CA ALA A 214 -51.11 -35.61 -1.25
C ALA A 214 -49.69 -35.38 -0.70
N PRO A 215 -49.53 -34.80 0.51
CA PRO A 215 -48.21 -34.64 1.11
C PRO A 215 -47.60 -36.02 1.32
N VAL A 216 -46.43 -36.26 0.72
CA VAL A 216 -45.66 -37.50 0.89
C VAL A 216 -44.40 -37.18 1.66
N PHE A 217 -44.08 -38.01 2.66
CA PHE A 217 -42.78 -37.94 3.33
C PHE A 217 -41.67 -38.25 2.32
N GLU A 218 -40.79 -37.26 2.09
CA GLU A 218 -39.65 -37.42 1.20
C GLU A 218 -38.47 -38.03 1.98
N ASP A 219 -38.00 -39.21 1.56
CA ASP A 219 -36.80 -39.81 2.14
C ASP A 219 -35.56 -38.97 1.77
N PRO A 220 -34.86 -38.37 2.75
CA PRO A 220 -33.70 -37.52 2.51
C PRO A 220 -32.50 -38.26 1.90
N ARG A 221 -32.48 -39.60 1.97
CA ARG A 221 -31.42 -40.46 1.41
C ARG A 221 -31.68 -40.81 -0.05
N ARG A 222 -32.90 -40.58 -0.55
CA ARG A 222 -33.27 -40.91 -1.93
C ARG A 222 -32.50 -40.03 -2.91
N SER A 223 -31.82 -40.68 -3.85
CA SER A 223 -31.25 -39.98 -5.00
C SER A 223 -32.31 -39.82 -6.09
N ARG A 224 -32.33 -38.65 -6.73
CA ARG A 224 -33.26 -38.35 -7.83
C ARG A 224 -32.52 -37.61 -8.92
N ARG A 225 -32.63 -38.11 -10.14
CA ARG A 225 -32.13 -37.41 -11.32
C ARG A 225 -32.95 -36.13 -11.53
N VAL A 226 -32.27 -34.99 -11.54
CA VAL A 226 -32.90 -33.65 -11.68
C VAL A 226 -32.86 -33.19 -13.14
N VAL A 227 -31.75 -33.45 -13.83
CA VAL A 227 -31.53 -33.08 -15.24
C VAL A 227 -30.89 -34.23 -16.02
N PRO A 228 -30.98 -34.23 -17.37
CA PRO A 228 -30.25 -35.18 -18.20
C PRO A 228 -28.73 -35.08 -18.00
N ASP A 229 -28.03 -36.20 -18.20
CA ASP A 229 -26.60 -36.34 -17.92
C ASP A 229 -25.72 -35.27 -18.58
N GLY A 230 -25.98 -34.94 -19.85
CA GLY A 230 -25.22 -33.89 -20.55
C GLY A 230 -25.37 -32.49 -19.91
N ARG A 231 -26.56 -32.16 -19.40
CA ARG A 231 -26.79 -30.89 -18.68
C ARG A 231 -26.19 -30.89 -17.29
N ALA A 232 -26.20 -32.04 -16.60
CA ALA A 232 -25.56 -32.18 -15.29
C ALA A 232 -24.05 -31.95 -15.39
N VAL A 233 -23.39 -32.56 -16.40
CA VAL A 233 -21.96 -32.39 -16.65
C VAL A 233 -21.64 -30.93 -17.03
N ALA A 234 -22.43 -30.33 -17.91
CA ALA A 234 -22.23 -28.93 -18.31
C ALA A 234 -22.34 -27.96 -17.11
N LEU A 235 -23.34 -28.15 -16.24
CA LEU A 235 -23.53 -27.31 -15.06
C LEU A 235 -22.44 -27.55 -14.00
N GLY A 236 -22.01 -28.80 -13.83
CA GLY A 236 -20.89 -29.14 -12.95
C GLY A 236 -19.57 -28.54 -13.41
N LEU A 237 -19.25 -28.60 -14.71
CA LEU A 237 -18.09 -27.92 -15.31
C LEU A 237 -18.16 -26.41 -15.11
N PHE A 238 -19.33 -25.81 -15.32
CA PHE A 238 -19.53 -24.38 -15.09
C PHE A 238 -19.24 -24.00 -13.63
N VAL A 239 -19.80 -24.74 -12.67
CA VAL A 239 -19.56 -24.53 -11.23
C VAL A 239 -18.09 -24.77 -10.87
N ALA A 240 -17.46 -25.81 -11.42
CA ALA A 240 -16.03 -26.07 -11.19
C ALA A 240 -15.17 -24.87 -11.62
N THR A 241 -15.36 -24.42 -12.86
CA THR A 241 -14.62 -23.28 -13.41
C THR A 241 -14.87 -22.01 -12.61
N PHE A 242 -16.12 -21.73 -12.24
CA PHE A 242 -16.47 -20.59 -11.41
C PHE A 242 -15.76 -20.63 -10.05
N SER A 243 -15.76 -21.79 -9.39
CA SER A 243 -15.11 -21.97 -8.10
C SER A 243 -13.59 -21.84 -8.19
N VAL A 244 -12.92 -22.41 -9.21
CA VAL A 244 -11.46 -22.26 -9.39
C VAL A 244 -11.07 -20.79 -9.56
N VAL A 245 -11.84 -20.03 -10.35
CA VAL A 245 -11.56 -18.62 -10.61
C VAL A 245 -11.74 -17.77 -9.34
N ASN A 246 -12.74 -18.07 -8.51
CA ASN A 246 -13.05 -17.28 -7.32
C ASN A 246 -12.32 -17.75 -6.05
N LEU A 247 -11.76 -18.96 -6.05
CA LEU A 247 -11.01 -19.53 -4.93
C LEU A 247 -9.58 -19.90 -5.37
N PRO A 248 -8.76 -18.93 -5.84
CA PRO A 248 -7.48 -19.21 -6.48
C PRO A 248 -6.46 -19.89 -5.53
N SER A 249 -6.59 -19.68 -4.22
CA SER A 249 -5.76 -20.36 -3.21
C SER A 249 -6.16 -21.82 -2.99
N TRP A 250 -7.39 -22.23 -3.37
CA TRP A 250 -7.96 -23.56 -3.10
C TRP A 250 -8.24 -24.29 -4.42
N HIS A 251 -7.19 -24.50 -5.20
CA HIS A 251 -7.24 -25.08 -6.54
C HIS A 251 -7.95 -26.46 -6.63
N ILE A 252 -7.95 -27.25 -5.54
CA ILE A 252 -8.64 -28.56 -5.47
C ILE A 252 -10.14 -28.42 -5.20
N ALA A 253 -10.56 -27.36 -4.50
CA ALA A 253 -11.95 -27.20 -4.08
C ALA A 253 -12.90 -27.05 -5.27
N GLY A 254 -12.48 -26.30 -6.31
CA GLY A 254 -13.32 -26.07 -7.49
C GLY A 254 -13.71 -27.35 -8.24
N PRO A 255 -12.76 -28.20 -8.66
CA PRO A 255 -13.08 -29.50 -9.28
C PRO A 255 -13.96 -30.39 -8.40
N VAL A 256 -13.72 -30.41 -7.08
CA VAL A 256 -14.52 -31.20 -6.14
C VAL A 256 -15.96 -30.70 -6.08
N ILE A 257 -16.18 -29.38 -5.96
CA ILE A 257 -17.53 -28.78 -5.94
C ILE A 257 -18.26 -29.10 -7.25
N GLY A 258 -17.61 -28.95 -8.41
CA GLY A 258 -18.23 -29.27 -9.69
C GLY A 258 -18.55 -30.74 -9.90
N LEU A 259 -17.68 -31.64 -9.41
CA LEU A 259 -17.92 -33.09 -9.42
C LEU A 259 -19.13 -33.43 -8.54
N LEU A 260 -19.17 -32.93 -7.30
CA LEU A 260 -20.30 -33.14 -6.39
C LEU A 260 -21.60 -32.60 -7.00
N MET A 261 -21.55 -31.46 -7.70
CA MET A 261 -22.72 -30.87 -8.34
C MET A 261 -23.23 -31.76 -9.49
N THR A 262 -22.31 -32.28 -10.29
CA THR A 262 -22.63 -33.25 -11.36
C THR A 262 -23.29 -34.51 -10.78
N LEU A 263 -22.69 -35.10 -9.74
CA LEU A 263 -23.19 -36.31 -9.09
C LEU A 263 -24.57 -36.09 -8.46
N ALA A 264 -24.79 -34.94 -7.82
CA ALA A 264 -26.08 -34.58 -7.24
C ALA A 264 -27.17 -34.45 -8.33
N LEU A 265 -26.87 -33.77 -9.44
CA LEU A 265 -27.81 -33.54 -10.54
C LEU A 265 -28.17 -34.81 -11.31
N ARG A 266 -27.21 -35.74 -11.49
CA ARG A 266 -27.43 -37.06 -12.12
C ARG A 266 -28.21 -38.02 -11.24
N GLY A 267 -28.32 -37.72 -9.94
CA GLY A 267 -28.93 -38.62 -8.94
C GLY A 267 -28.02 -39.76 -8.53
N SER A 268 -26.70 -39.58 -8.61
CA SER A 268 -25.69 -40.57 -8.20
C SER A 268 -25.40 -40.53 -6.69
N ILE A 269 -25.75 -39.42 -6.03
CA ILE A 269 -25.61 -39.22 -4.58
C ILE A 269 -26.93 -38.71 -3.98
N PRO A 270 -27.17 -38.86 -2.67
CA PRO A 270 -28.37 -38.35 -2.02
C PRO A 270 -28.57 -36.85 -2.24
N ARG A 271 -29.83 -36.42 -2.42
CA ARG A 271 -30.17 -35.03 -2.79
C ARG A 271 -29.68 -33.98 -1.77
N ARG A 272 -29.50 -34.38 -0.51
CA ARG A 272 -29.07 -33.49 0.59
C ARG A 272 -27.56 -33.47 0.86
N THR A 273 -26.73 -34.19 0.10
CA THR A 273 -25.28 -34.20 0.32
C THR A 273 -24.66 -32.80 0.24
N MET A 274 -24.96 -32.05 -0.83
CA MET A 274 -24.48 -30.69 -1.03
C MET A 274 -24.86 -29.72 0.10
N PRO A 275 -26.14 -29.56 0.49
CA PRO A 275 -26.50 -28.65 1.59
C PRO A 275 -25.93 -29.10 2.93
N VAL A 276 -25.79 -30.40 3.20
CA VAL A 276 -25.14 -30.90 4.43
C VAL A 276 -23.65 -30.54 4.45
N LEU A 277 -22.94 -30.76 3.34
CA LEU A 277 -21.53 -30.38 3.22
C LEU A 277 -21.33 -28.87 3.35
N ALA A 278 -22.24 -28.07 2.78
CA ALA A 278 -22.20 -26.61 2.92
C ALA A 278 -22.37 -26.17 4.39
N VAL A 279 -23.32 -26.76 5.12
CA VAL A 279 -23.51 -26.46 6.56
C VAL A 279 -22.28 -26.86 7.38
N LEU A 280 -21.70 -28.03 7.10
CA LEU A 280 -20.50 -28.49 7.80
C LEU A 280 -19.29 -27.59 7.53
N ALA A 281 -19.11 -27.14 6.29
CA ALA A 281 -18.01 -26.26 5.90
C ALA A 281 -18.14 -24.83 6.47
N MET A 282 -19.35 -24.36 6.77
CA MET A 282 -19.59 -23.06 7.40
C MET A 282 -19.41 -23.09 8.93
N GLY A 283 -19.41 -24.29 9.54
CA GLY A 283 -19.26 -24.48 10.98
C GLY A 283 -17.83 -24.77 11.44
N SER A 284 -16.87 -24.83 10.53
CA SER A 284 -15.43 -25.06 10.76
C SER A 284 -14.61 -23.82 10.41
#